data_AF-A0A542ZA90-F1
#
_entry.id   AF-A0A542ZA90-F1
#
_cell.length_a   1.000
_cell.length_b   1.000
_cell.length_c   1.000
_cell.angle_alpha   90.00
_cell.angle_beta   90.00
_cell.angle_gamma   90.00
#
_symmetry.space_group_name_H-M   'P 1'
#
loop_
_entity.id
_entity.type
_entity.pdbx_description
1 polymer ?
#
loop_
_entity_poly.entity_id
_entity_poly.type
_entity_poly.pdbx_seq_one_letter_code
_entity_poly.pdbx_strand_id
1 'polypeptide(L)'
;MVGPSMVCGVHARRTVPDPLFQRAMSRHGIVHHRELEDAGVTKSVRARLIMDGTLQRLTRGLYSVQPPTARTWALAGAFIAGPKAAIGGWHALEAHGMATFSPLGIQPVSPTHITIWTPADEHRSPTASAPDVRWLFRRDKFNRLDRATEVRRLIDRHDAVLDVCEELQTSEVIALITRIHQERLADPARLAALLSERSRHTHRRLLADMSADAALGVHSALEHNYTIDVERRHELPTPQRQVVVGTCAADVWYEEYKLAIELDGWGYHRNRVRHDRRIDNLRAALGIETRRFGWHDVTDDPCGTARVIATILRARGWTGSLRSCRSCPSDLESFSGG
;
A
#
# COMPACT_ATOMS: atom_id res chain seq x y z
N MET A 1 -41.45 -47.11 52.07
CA MET A 1 -41.83 -46.33 50.87
C MET A 1 -40.82 -45.20 50.70
N VAL A 2 -39.85 -45.37 49.82
CA VAL A 2 -38.92 -44.31 49.39
C VAL A 2 -39.07 -44.26 47.88
N GLY A 3 -39.63 -43.16 47.36
CA GLY A 3 -39.89 -42.98 45.94
C GLY A 3 -38.61 -42.83 45.11
N PRO A 4 -38.63 -43.14 43.81
CA PRO A 4 -37.45 -43.07 42.98
C PRO A 4 -37.05 -41.61 42.74
N SER A 5 -35.75 -41.37 42.94
CA SER A 5 -35.07 -40.11 42.69
C SER A 5 -35.19 -39.74 41.20
N MET A 6 -35.78 -38.57 40.89
CA MET A 6 -35.70 -37.96 39.57
C MET A 6 -34.25 -37.50 39.35
N VAL A 7 -33.49 -38.28 38.58
CA VAL A 7 -32.23 -37.81 38.01
C VAL A 7 -32.60 -36.80 36.92
N CYS A 8 -32.46 -35.51 37.24
CA CYS A 8 -32.55 -34.42 36.28
C CYS A 8 -31.44 -34.63 35.23
N GLY A 9 -31.82 -35.03 34.03
CA GLY A 9 -30.89 -35.26 32.93
C GLY A 9 -30.14 -33.97 32.59
N VAL A 10 -28.85 -33.92 32.91
CA VAL A 10 -27.95 -32.88 32.39
C VAL A 10 -27.83 -33.13 30.90
N HIS A 11 -28.69 -32.48 30.11
CA HIS A 11 -28.55 -32.50 28.66
C HIS A 11 -27.15 -31.99 28.30
N ALA A 12 -26.39 -32.82 27.58
CA ALA A 12 -25.06 -32.46 27.08
C ALA A 12 -25.09 -31.03 26.51
N ARG A 13 -24.16 -30.19 26.96
CA ARG A 13 -24.08 -28.78 26.58
C ARG A 13 -23.95 -28.69 25.05
N ARG A 14 -25.05 -28.41 24.34
CA ARG A 14 -25.04 -28.26 22.88
C ARG A 14 -24.09 -27.11 22.49
N THR A 15 -22.99 -27.45 21.86
CA THR A 15 -22.05 -26.54 21.19
C THR A 15 -22.55 -26.25 19.77
N VAL A 16 -21.86 -25.38 19.04
CA VAL A 16 -22.01 -25.31 17.58
C VAL A 16 -21.60 -26.68 17.02
N PRO A 17 -22.44 -27.37 16.23
CA PRO A 17 -22.11 -28.69 15.71
C PRO A 17 -20.80 -28.67 14.91
N ASP A 18 -19.94 -29.68 15.07
CA ASP A 18 -18.61 -29.72 14.46
C ASP A 18 -18.60 -29.48 12.93
N PRO A 19 -19.53 -30.06 12.13
CA PRO A 19 -19.56 -29.76 10.69
C PRO A 19 -19.84 -28.29 10.38
N LEU A 20 -20.69 -27.64 11.20
CA LEU A 20 -20.98 -26.22 11.06
C LEU A 20 -19.80 -25.36 11.51
N PHE A 21 -19.11 -25.76 12.58
CA PHE A 21 -17.89 -25.10 13.04
C PHE A 21 -16.79 -25.14 11.97
N GLN A 22 -16.52 -26.30 11.37
CA GLN A 22 -15.51 -26.42 10.30
C GLN A 22 -15.86 -25.57 9.07
N ARG A 23 -17.14 -25.52 8.68
CA ARG A 23 -17.61 -24.65 7.58
C ARG A 23 -17.56 -23.17 7.95
N ALA A 24 -17.72 -22.82 9.22
CA ALA A 24 -17.52 -21.45 9.69
C ALA A 24 -16.03 -21.08 9.63
N MET A 25 -15.14 -21.97 10.05
CA MET A 25 -13.69 -21.75 10.03
C MET A 25 -13.12 -21.54 8.63
N SER A 26 -13.64 -22.22 7.60
CA SER A 26 -13.28 -21.94 6.21
C SER A 26 -13.71 -20.55 5.71
N ARG A 27 -14.64 -19.88 6.44
CA ARG A 27 -15.11 -18.50 6.21
C ARG A 27 -14.65 -17.56 7.33
N HIS A 28 -13.45 -17.78 7.86
CA HIS A 28 -12.86 -16.95 8.92
C HIS A 28 -13.73 -16.86 10.19
N GLY A 29 -14.44 -17.94 10.52
CA GLY A 29 -15.30 -18.07 11.69
C GLY A 29 -16.75 -17.64 11.48
N ILE A 30 -17.14 -17.19 10.28
CA ILE A 30 -18.47 -16.63 10.04
C ILE A 30 -19.53 -17.73 9.87
N VAL A 31 -20.67 -17.54 10.53
CA VAL A 31 -21.87 -18.36 10.37
C VAL A 31 -23.13 -17.51 10.21
N HIS A 32 -23.97 -17.85 9.24
CA HIS A 32 -25.27 -17.22 9.05
C HIS A 32 -26.32 -17.78 10.01
N HIS A 33 -27.29 -16.95 10.36
CA HIS A 33 -28.41 -17.36 11.21
C HIS A 33 -29.15 -18.59 10.69
N ARG A 34 -29.41 -18.68 9.37
CA ARG A 34 -30.10 -19.82 8.77
C ARG A 34 -29.32 -21.12 8.96
N GLU A 35 -27.98 -21.07 8.84
CA GLU A 35 -27.15 -22.26 9.06
C GLU A 35 -27.18 -22.75 10.50
N LEU A 36 -27.32 -21.84 11.47
CA LEU A 36 -27.52 -22.19 12.87
C LEU A 36 -28.90 -22.86 13.06
N GLU A 37 -29.95 -22.33 12.43
CA GLU A 37 -31.30 -22.90 12.50
C GLU A 37 -31.38 -24.29 11.84
N ASP A 38 -30.82 -24.43 10.64
CA ASP A 38 -30.76 -25.69 9.89
C ASP A 38 -29.97 -26.76 10.66
N ALA A 39 -28.98 -26.34 11.47
CA ALA A 39 -28.22 -27.21 12.36
C ALA A 39 -28.89 -27.46 13.73
N GLY A 40 -30.13 -27.02 13.92
CA GLY A 40 -30.90 -27.23 15.15
C GLY A 40 -30.51 -26.33 16.33
N VAL A 41 -29.75 -25.26 16.08
CA VAL A 41 -29.37 -24.27 17.10
C VAL A 41 -30.52 -23.29 17.30
N THR A 42 -31.38 -23.62 18.26
CA THR A 42 -32.56 -22.81 18.60
C THR A 42 -32.20 -21.42 19.11
N LYS A 43 -33.19 -20.51 19.17
CA LYS A 43 -33.02 -19.16 19.72
C LYS A 43 -32.46 -19.15 21.15
N SER A 44 -32.92 -20.06 22.01
CA SER A 44 -32.45 -20.16 23.41
C SER A 44 -31.02 -20.66 23.49
N VAL A 45 -30.65 -21.66 22.69
CA VAL A 45 -29.26 -22.15 22.59
C VAL A 45 -28.35 -21.04 22.08
N ARG A 46 -28.76 -20.32 21.03
CA ARG A 46 -28.00 -19.21 20.46
C ARG A 46 -27.79 -18.07 21.46
N ALA A 47 -28.83 -17.68 22.20
CA ALA A 47 -28.70 -16.66 23.25
C ALA A 47 -27.68 -17.07 24.32
N ARG A 48 -27.73 -18.34 24.77
CA ARG A 48 -26.73 -18.88 25.69
C ARG A 48 -25.31 -18.84 25.10
N LEU A 49 -25.13 -19.30 23.86
CA LEU A 49 -23.81 -19.28 23.19
C LEU A 49 -23.25 -17.86 23.02
N ILE A 50 -24.12 -16.85 22.95
CA ILE A 50 -23.69 -15.45 22.95
C ILE A 50 -23.27 -15.01 24.35
N MET A 51 -24.05 -15.33 25.38
CA MET A 51 -23.71 -14.97 26.76
C MET A 51 -22.42 -15.63 27.24
N ASP A 52 -22.13 -16.87 26.81
CA ASP A 52 -20.92 -17.60 27.18
C ASP A 52 -19.71 -17.31 26.27
N GLY A 53 -19.87 -16.44 25.27
CA GLY A 53 -18.79 -16.00 24.36
C GLY A 53 -18.43 -16.98 23.26
N THR A 54 -19.04 -18.17 23.20
CA THR A 54 -18.82 -19.16 22.13
C THR A 54 -19.26 -18.62 20.76
N LEU A 55 -20.28 -17.78 20.73
CA LEU A 55 -20.83 -17.17 19.53
C LEU A 55 -20.86 -15.65 19.67
N GLN A 56 -20.09 -14.94 18.86
CA GLN A 56 -20.05 -13.48 18.89
C GLN A 56 -20.95 -12.93 17.79
N ARG A 57 -21.86 -12.03 18.16
CA ARG A 57 -22.75 -11.40 17.17
C ARG A 57 -21.96 -10.34 16.41
N LEU A 58 -21.85 -10.51 15.09
CA LEU A 58 -21.27 -9.50 14.21
C LEU A 58 -22.34 -8.43 13.91
N THR A 59 -23.43 -8.85 13.27
CA THR A 59 -24.61 -8.01 12.97
C THR A 59 -25.91 -8.81 13.14
N ARG A 60 -27.06 -8.26 12.74
CA ARG A 60 -28.31 -9.04 12.66
C ARG A 60 -28.14 -10.16 11.62
N GLY A 61 -28.29 -11.40 12.06
CA GLY A 61 -28.27 -12.57 11.17
C GLY A 61 -26.88 -13.14 10.86
N LEU A 62 -25.81 -12.53 11.39
CA LEU A 62 -24.43 -12.96 11.16
C LEU A 62 -23.65 -13.04 12.47
N TYR A 63 -22.95 -14.15 12.66
CA TYR A 63 -22.24 -14.47 13.88
C TYR A 63 -20.83 -14.99 13.59
N SER A 64 -19.97 -14.95 14.59
CA SER A 64 -18.62 -15.54 14.57
C SER A 64 -18.49 -16.61 15.65
N VAL A 65 -17.92 -17.76 15.32
CA VAL A 65 -17.66 -18.87 16.26
C VAL A 65 -16.32 -18.74 17.00
N GLN A 66 -15.63 -17.63 16.78
CA GLN A 66 -14.35 -17.26 17.40
C GLN A 66 -14.28 -15.74 17.58
N PRO A 67 -13.31 -15.20 18.34
CA PRO A 67 -13.01 -13.77 18.33
C PRO A 67 -12.84 -13.22 16.90
N PRO A 68 -13.66 -12.23 16.48
CA PRO A 68 -13.61 -11.69 15.13
C PRO A 68 -12.25 -11.04 14.82
N THR A 69 -11.65 -11.46 13.72
CA THR A 69 -10.43 -10.84 13.17
C THR A 69 -10.79 -9.72 12.18
N ALA A 70 -9.81 -8.92 11.75
CA ALA A 70 -10.01 -7.95 10.66
C ALA A 70 -10.59 -8.63 9.40
N ARG A 71 -10.11 -9.83 9.10
CA ARG A 71 -10.60 -10.64 7.98
C ARG A 71 -12.04 -11.12 8.18
N THR A 72 -12.45 -11.45 9.41
CA THR A 72 -13.83 -11.77 9.77
C THR A 72 -14.74 -10.56 9.51
N TRP A 73 -14.36 -9.37 9.96
CA TRP A 73 -15.14 -8.16 9.71
C TRP A 73 -15.21 -7.78 8.23
N ALA A 74 -14.12 -7.95 7.49
CA ALA A 74 -14.09 -7.69 6.04
C ALA A 74 -15.06 -8.59 5.27
N LEU A 75 -15.00 -9.90 5.54
CA LEU A 75 -15.88 -10.85 4.86
C LEU A 75 -17.35 -10.69 5.29
N ALA A 76 -17.62 -10.30 6.54
CA ALA A 76 -18.95 -9.94 7.00
C ALA A 76 -19.54 -8.76 6.19
N GLY A 77 -18.74 -7.72 5.94
CA GLY A 77 -19.12 -6.59 5.10
C GLY A 77 -19.49 -7.02 3.68
N ALA A 78 -18.69 -7.90 3.07
CA ALA A 78 -18.99 -8.44 1.75
C ALA A 78 -20.29 -9.28 1.73
N PHE A 79 -20.56 -10.09 2.76
CA PHE A 79 -21.83 -10.83 2.85
C PHE A 79 -23.04 -9.92 3.01
N ILE A 80 -22.93 -8.82 3.75
CA ILE A 80 -23.99 -7.82 3.91
C ILE A 80 -24.25 -7.09 2.60
N ALA A 81 -23.18 -6.76 1.87
CA ALA A 81 -23.25 -6.08 0.59
C ALA A 81 -23.83 -6.97 -0.53
N GLY A 82 -23.64 -8.29 -0.47
CA GLY A 82 -24.28 -9.24 -1.37
C GLY A 82 -23.31 -10.17 -2.11
N PRO A 83 -23.83 -11.07 -2.97
CA PRO A 83 -23.03 -12.08 -3.66
C PRO A 83 -21.95 -11.50 -4.57
N LYS A 84 -22.22 -10.35 -5.21
CA LYS A 84 -21.32 -9.68 -6.16
C LYS A 84 -20.36 -8.68 -5.52
N ALA A 85 -20.42 -8.50 -4.19
CA ALA A 85 -19.57 -7.54 -3.50
C ALA A 85 -18.20 -8.15 -3.15
N ALA A 86 -17.18 -7.29 -3.13
CA ALA A 86 -15.81 -7.67 -2.80
C ALA A 86 -15.16 -6.69 -1.83
N ILE A 87 -14.28 -7.21 -0.99
CA ILE A 87 -13.42 -6.46 -0.08
C ILE A 87 -12.38 -5.70 -0.89
N GLY A 88 -12.16 -4.43 -0.55
CA GLY A 88 -11.19 -3.53 -1.20
C GLY A 88 -10.27 -2.82 -0.21
N GLY A 89 -9.48 -1.87 -0.74
CA GLY A 89 -8.55 -1.04 0.04
C GLY A 89 -7.53 -1.85 0.85
N TRP A 90 -7.16 -1.34 2.01
CA TRP A 90 -6.17 -1.94 2.91
C TRP A 90 -6.45 -3.40 3.29
N HIS A 91 -7.72 -3.76 3.51
CA HIS A 91 -8.11 -5.13 3.88
C HIS A 91 -7.95 -6.13 2.73
N ALA A 92 -8.11 -5.68 1.47
CA ALA A 92 -7.80 -6.50 0.30
C ALA A 92 -6.28 -6.63 0.13
N LEU A 93 -5.55 -5.52 0.29
CA LEU A 93 -4.10 -5.49 0.21
C LEU A 93 -3.45 -6.43 1.24
N GLU A 94 -3.95 -6.43 2.48
CA GLU A 94 -3.56 -7.36 3.55
C GLU A 94 -3.78 -8.81 3.18
N ALA A 95 -4.97 -9.13 2.67
CA ALA A 95 -5.33 -10.49 2.33
C ALA A 95 -4.56 -11.03 1.11
N HIS A 96 -3.96 -10.14 0.31
CA HIS A 96 -2.98 -10.49 -0.72
C HIS A 96 -1.54 -10.60 -0.19
N GLY A 97 -1.33 -10.41 1.11
CA GLY A 97 -0.04 -10.56 1.79
C GLY A 97 0.80 -9.28 1.84
N MET A 98 0.20 -8.09 1.64
CA MET A 98 0.98 -6.83 1.52
C MET A 98 0.75 -5.81 2.64
N ALA A 99 0.01 -6.13 3.72
CA ALA A 99 -0.29 -5.17 4.80
C ALA A 99 0.68 -5.14 5.97
N THR A 100 1.79 -5.87 5.93
CA THR A 100 2.86 -5.73 6.92
C THR A 100 3.66 -4.42 6.77
N PHE A 101 3.29 -3.53 5.85
CA PHE A 101 4.21 -2.56 5.26
C PHE A 101 3.64 -1.15 5.22
N SER A 102 3.43 -0.53 6.39
CA SER A 102 3.47 0.93 6.46
C SER A 102 4.93 1.39 6.58
N PRO A 103 5.34 2.47 5.90
CA PRO A 103 6.68 3.07 6.05
C PRO A 103 6.98 3.55 7.48
N LEU A 104 5.96 3.68 8.34
CA LEU A 104 6.09 4.03 9.76
C LEU A 104 6.09 2.83 10.71
N GLY A 105 6.08 1.60 10.19
CA GLY A 105 6.10 0.35 10.97
C GLY A 105 4.94 -0.60 10.64
N ILE A 106 4.91 -1.77 11.30
CA ILE A 106 3.78 -2.71 11.21
C ILE A 106 2.63 -2.12 12.03
N GLN A 107 1.66 -1.48 11.38
CA GLN A 107 0.37 -1.27 12.01
C GLN A 107 -0.63 -2.26 11.42
N PRO A 108 -1.24 -3.13 12.23
CA PRO A 108 -2.37 -3.92 11.76
C PRO A 108 -3.42 -2.94 11.23
N VAL A 109 -3.98 -3.23 10.06
CA VAL A 109 -5.09 -2.44 9.52
C VAL A 109 -6.18 -2.45 10.58
N SER A 110 -6.37 -1.31 11.25
CA SER A 110 -7.40 -1.21 12.26
C SER A 110 -8.73 -1.50 11.58
N PRO A 111 -9.57 -2.42 12.11
CA PRO A 111 -10.82 -2.83 11.46
C PRO A 111 -11.88 -1.72 11.45
N THR A 112 -11.50 -0.48 11.71
CA THR A 112 -12.41 0.65 11.89
C THR A 112 -13.10 1.06 10.60
N HIS A 113 -12.38 1.03 9.48
CA HIS A 113 -12.92 1.42 8.17
C HIS A 113 -12.62 0.35 7.13
N ILE A 114 -13.67 -0.37 6.75
CA ILE A 114 -13.56 -1.51 5.82
C ILE A 114 -14.24 -1.13 4.51
N THR A 115 -13.45 -0.97 3.46
CA THR A 115 -13.96 -0.72 2.11
C THR A 115 -14.52 -2.00 1.50
N ILE A 116 -15.79 -1.94 1.09
CA ILE A 116 -16.48 -3.00 0.36
C ILE A 116 -16.99 -2.41 -0.95
N TRP A 117 -16.51 -2.96 -2.07
CA TRP A 117 -16.98 -2.61 -3.41
C TRP A 117 -18.30 -3.32 -3.72
N THR A 118 -19.26 -2.56 -4.25
CA THR A 118 -20.59 -3.03 -4.67
C THR A 118 -20.83 -2.74 -6.15
N PRO A 119 -21.74 -3.47 -6.82
CA PRO A 119 -22.14 -3.15 -8.19
C PRO A 119 -22.54 -1.68 -8.34
N ALA A 120 -22.31 -1.12 -9.54
CA ALA A 120 -22.49 0.31 -9.81
C ALA A 120 -23.94 0.80 -9.62
N ASP A 121 -24.91 -0.09 -9.77
CA ASP A 121 -26.35 0.12 -9.63
C ASP A 121 -26.87 -0.14 -8.20
N GLU A 122 -26.07 -0.74 -7.33
CA GLU A 122 -26.43 -0.98 -5.93
C GLU A 122 -26.00 0.18 -5.03
N HIS A 123 -26.97 0.85 -4.40
CA HIS A 123 -26.72 1.82 -3.34
C HIS A 123 -26.90 1.20 -1.96
N ARG A 124 -25.88 1.32 -1.10
CA ARG A 124 -25.93 0.89 0.30
C ARG A 124 -25.38 1.98 1.21
N SER A 125 -26.14 2.29 2.26
CA SER A 125 -25.67 3.20 3.30
C SER A 125 -24.60 2.51 4.15
N PRO A 126 -23.58 3.24 4.64
CA PRO A 126 -22.63 2.72 5.62
C PRO A 126 -23.38 2.13 6.83
N THR A 127 -22.97 0.95 7.27
CA THR A 127 -23.56 0.28 8.43
C THR A 127 -22.52 0.10 9.51
N ALA A 128 -22.90 0.41 10.76
CA ALA A 128 -22.10 0.12 11.95
C ALA A 128 -22.52 -1.24 12.54
N SER A 129 -21.55 -2.05 12.93
CA SER A 129 -21.79 -3.41 13.44
C SER A 129 -21.38 -3.59 14.90
N ALA A 130 -20.31 -2.90 15.27
CA ALA A 130 -19.74 -2.79 16.60
C ALA A 130 -19.41 -1.30 16.82
N PRO A 131 -19.13 -0.84 18.05
CA PRO A 131 -18.87 0.58 18.34
C PRO A 131 -17.81 1.18 17.42
N ASP A 132 -16.82 0.36 17.03
CA ASP A 132 -15.62 0.81 16.34
C ASP A 132 -15.48 0.30 14.90
N VAL A 133 -16.41 -0.52 14.37
CA VAL A 133 -16.29 -1.10 13.01
C VAL A 133 -17.33 -0.51 12.07
N ARG A 134 -16.86 0.16 11.00
CA ARG A 134 -17.67 0.76 9.95
C ARG A 134 -17.35 0.15 8.58
N TRP A 135 -18.38 -0.38 7.92
CA TRP A 135 -18.29 -0.76 6.51
C TRP A 135 -18.59 0.42 5.59
N LEU A 136 -17.66 0.72 4.69
CA LEU A 136 -17.76 1.75 3.68
C LEU A 136 -18.10 1.08 2.35
N PHE A 137 -19.39 1.08 1.98
CA PHE A 137 -19.83 0.57 0.69
C PHE A 137 -19.55 1.60 -0.40
N ARG A 138 -18.79 1.19 -1.42
CA ARG A 138 -18.44 2.04 -2.56
C ARG A 138 -18.87 1.38 -3.85
N ARG A 139 -19.44 2.17 -4.76
CA ARG A 139 -19.84 1.70 -6.09
C ARG A 139 -18.61 1.50 -6.95
N ASP A 140 -18.47 0.32 -7.52
CA ASP A 140 -17.40 0.04 -8.46
C ASP A 140 -17.62 0.78 -9.78
N LYS A 141 -16.59 1.50 -10.22
CA LYS A 141 -16.57 2.28 -11.47
C LYS A 141 -15.43 1.88 -12.40
N PHE A 142 -14.63 0.90 -11.99
CA PHE A 142 -13.42 0.51 -12.69
C PHE A 142 -13.36 -1.01 -12.90
N ASN A 143 -14.52 -1.68 -12.91
CA ASN A 143 -14.67 -3.13 -13.15
C ASN A 143 -13.78 -4.00 -12.23
N ARG A 144 -13.53 -3.55 -10.99
CA ARG A 144 -12.83 -4.34 -9.96
C ARG A 144 -13.57 -5.64 -9.67
N LEU A 145 -14.91 -5.59 -9.66
CA LEU A 145 -15.74 -6.73 -9.31
C LEU A 145 -15.67 -7.84 -10.36
N ASP A 146 -15.49 -7.49 -11.64
CA ASP A 146 -15.28 -8.48 -12.71
C ASP A 146 -13.95 -9.24 -12.56
N ARG A 147 -12.99 -8.62 -11.87
CA ARG A 147 -11.67 -9.21 -11.55
C ARG A 147 -11.60 -9.77 -10.13
N ALA A 148 -12.69 -9.69 -9.37
CA ALA A 148 -12.70 -10.15 -7.98
C ALA A 148 -12.76 -11.68 -7.92
N THR A 149 -12.10 -12.24 -6.91
CA THR A 149 -12.18 -13.67 -6.64
C THR A 149 -13.50 -14.01 -5.94
N GLU A 150 -14.33 -14.85 -6.55
CA GLU A 150 -15.65 -15.22 -5.98
C GLU A 150 -15.51 -15.91 -4.61
N VAL A 151 -14.50 -16.77 -4.45
CA VAL A 151 -14.29 -17.56 -3.23
C VAL A 151 -13.84 -16.68 -2.06
N ARG A 152 -12.85 -15.81 -2.28
CA ARG A 152 -12.28 -14.97 -1.21
C ARG A 152 -12.98 -13.62 -1.06
N ARG A 153 -13.84 -13.26 -2.02
CA ARG A 153 -14.53 -11.96 -2.09
C ARG A 153 -13.55 -10.81 -2.01
N LEU A 154 -12.47 -10.88 -2.79
CA LEU A 154 -11.40 -9.88 -2.84
C LEU A 154 -11.27 -9.31 -4.24
N ILE A 155 -11.11 -7.99 -4.35
CA ILE A 155 -10.68 -7.37 -5.61
C ILE A 155 -9.27 -7.83 -5.99
N ASP A 156 -8.90 -7.63 -7.26
CA ASP A 156 -7.55 -7.87 -7.76
C ASP A 156 -6.52 -7.08 -6.93
N ARG A 157 -5.34 -7.68 -6.71
CA ARG A 157 -4.28 -7.07 -5.90
C ARG A 157 -3.81 -5.72 -6.45
N HIS A 158 -3.76 -5.56 -7.77
CA HIS A 158 -3.32 -4.34 -8.44
C HIS A 158 -4.38 -3.25 -8.24
N ASP A 159 -5.67 -3.61 -8.29
CA ASP A 159 -6.75 -2.70 -7.95
C ASP A 159 -6.68 -2.24 -6.49
N ALA A 160 -6.36 -3.15 -5.55
CA ALA A 160 -6.19 -2.82 -4.14
C ALA A 160 -5.01 -1.89 -3.89
N VAL A 161 -3.88 -2.11 -4.57
CA VAL A 161 -2.70 -1.21 -4.51
C VAL A 161 -3.08 0.19 -4.95
N LEU A 162 -3.72 0.32 -6.12
CA LEU A 162 -4.14 1.62 -6.64
C LEU A 162 -5.16 2.31 -5.71
N ASP A 163 -6.15 1.57 -5.20
CA ASP A 163 -7.14 2.11 -4.25
C ASP A 163 -6.48 2.65 -2.97
N VAL A 164 -5.49 1.92 -2.43
CA VAL A 164 -4.76 2.35 -1.23
C VAL A 164 -3.91 3.59 -1.50
N CYS A 165 -3.24 3.65 -2.66
CA CYS A 165 -2.44 4.81 -3.01
C CYS A 165 -3.26 6.11 -3.06
N GLU A 166 -4.55 6.09 -3.39
CA GLU A 166 -5.40 7.29 -3.37
C GLU A 166 -5.50 7.95 -1.98
N GLU A 167 -5.29 7.19 -0.90
CA GLU A 167 -5.40 7.66 0.49
C GLU A 167 -4.04 8.08 1.09
N LEU A 168 -2.94 7.83 0.38
CA LEU A 168 -1.57 8.02 0.86
C LEU A 168 -0.96 9.35 0.39
N GLN A 169 0.00 9.86 1.17
CA GLN A 169 0.89 10.92 0.72
C GLN A 169 1.92 10.38 -0.29
N THR A 170 2.51 11.28 -1.09
CA THR A 170 3.49 10.94 -2.14
C THR A 170 4.63 10.04 -1.61
N SER A 171 5.25 10.41 -0.50
CA SER A 171 6.35 9.63 0.11
C SER A 171 5.91 8.22 0.54
N GLU A 172 4.68 8.06 1.03
CA GLU A 172 4.12 6.76 1.41
C GLU A 172 3.80 5.89 0.18
N VAL A 173 3.33 6.50 -0.90
CA VAL A 173 3.14 5.81 -2.20
C VAL A 173 4.48 5.30 -2.74
N ILE A 174 5.52 6.14 -2.71
CA ILE A 174 6.86 5.77 -3.12
C ILE A 174 7.33 4.55 -2.32
N ALA A 175 7.22 4.59 -1.00
CA ALA A 175 7.63 3.49 -0.13
C ALA A 175 6.84 2.19 -0.39
N LEU A 176 5.52 2.27 -0.53
CA LEU A 176 4.67 1.11 -0.77
C LEU A 176 5.02 0.42 -2.09
N ILE A 177 5.10 1.19 -3.18
CA ILE A 177 5.33 0.63 -4.52
C ILE A 177 6.78 0.16 -4.69
N THR A 178 7.77 0.86 -4.10
CA THR A 178 9.16 0.38 -4.02
C THR A 178 9.18 -1.06 -3.54
N ARG A 179 8.50 -1.30 -2.42
CA ARG A 179 8.46 -2.61 -1.78
C ARG A 179 7.73 -3.63 -2.62
N ILE A 180 6.56 -3.28 -3.17
CA ILE A 180 5.79 -4.15 -4.06
C ILE A 180 6.65 -4.65 -5.23
N HIS A 181 7.47 -3.78 -5.81
CA HIS A 181 8.37 -4.15 -6.90
C HIS A 181 9.56 -4.99 -6.42
N GLN A 182 10.20 -4.62 -5.31
CA GLN A 182 11.32 -5.37 -4.73
C GLN A 182 10.93 -6.80 -4.33
N GLU A 183 9.75 -6.96 -3.73
CA GLU A 183 9.22 -8.26 -3.29
C GLU A 183 8.39 -8.97 -4.38
N ARG A 184 8.26 -8.36 -5.57
CA ARG A 184 7.51 -8.90 -6.72
C ARG A 184 6.06 -9.28 -6.37
N LEU A 185 5.41 -8.47 -5.55
CA LEU A 185 4.06 -8.72 -5.03
C LEU A 185 2.97 -8.41 -6.05
N ALA A 186 3.24 -7.49 -6.98
CA ALA A 186 2.36 -7.13 -8.09
C ALA A 186 3.19 -6.87 -9.36
N ASP A 187 2.59 -7.11 -10.51
CA ASP A 187 3.19 -6.89 -11.82
C ASP A 187 3.12 -5.40 -12.19
N PRO A 188 4.27 -4.73 -12.43
CA PRO A 188 4.30 -3.32 -12.85
C PRO A 188 3.51 -3.05 -14.14
N ALA A 189 3.56 -3.96 -15.12
CA ALA A 189 2.87 -3.76 -16.40
C ALA A 189 1.34 -3.76 -16.21
N ARG A 190 0.84 -4.69 -15.39
CA ARG A 190 -0.59 -4.73 -15.01
C ARG A 190 -1.02 -3.53 -14.16
N LEU A 191 -0.17 -3.04 -13.25
CA LEU A 191 -0.44 -1.80 -12.51
C LEU A 191 -0.60 -0.62 -13.48
N ALA A 192 0.31 -0.45 -14.43
CA ALA A 192 0.23 0.60 -15.44
C ALA A 192 -1.02 0.50 -16.32
N ALA A 193 -1.39 -0.72 -16.75
CA ALA A 193 -2.58 -0.97 -17.54
C ALA A 193 -3.86 -0.57 -16.79
N LEU A 194 -4.05 -1.01 -15.55
CA LEU A 194 -5.22 -0.65 -14.74
C LEU A 194 -5.22 0.83 -14.36
N LEU A 195 -4.05 1.42 -14.11
CA LEU A 195 -3.93 2.85 -13.87
C LEU A 195 -4.37 3.65 -15.09
N SER A 196 -4.11 3.17 -16.31
CA SER A 196 -4.51 3.86 -17.54
C SER A 196 -6.02 4.12 -17.61
N GLU A 197 -6.83 3.20 -17.09
CA GLU A 197 -8.30 3.27 -16.97
C GLU A 197 -8.76 4.29 -15.89
N ARG A 198 -7.86 4.73 -15.00
CA ARG A 198 -8.13 5.65 -13.88
C ARG A 198 -7.55 7.03 -14.13
N SER A 199 -8.12 7.77 -15.08
CA SER A 199 -7.59 9.08 -15.53
C SER A 199 -7.46 10.13 -14.43
N ARG A 200 -8.27 10.04 -13.35
CA ARG A 200 -8.31 11.00 -12.24
C ARG A 200 -7.61 10.53 -10.96
N HIS A 201 -6.76 9.51 -11.04
CA HIS A 201 -6.02 9.02 -9.88
C HIS A 201 -5.04 10.08 -9.35
N THR A 202 -5.06 10.36 -8.04
CA THR A 202 -4.24 11.42 -7.40
C THR A 202 -2.77 11.32 -7.77
N HIS A 203 -2.20 10.12 -7.66
CA HIS A 203 -0.77 9.86 -7.93
C HIS A 203 -0.49 9.31 -9.32
N ARG A 204 -1.31 9.65 -10.33
CA ARG A 204 -1.24 9.03 -11.67
C ARG A 204 0.14 9.12 -12.30
N ARG A 205 0.72 10.33 -12.37
CA ARG A 205 2.03 10.54 -13.01
C ARG A 205 3.09 9.71 -12.31
N LEU A 206 3.18 9.84 -10.99
CA LEU A 206 4.12 9.08 -10.16
C LEU A 206 3.99 7.58 -10.45
N LEU A 207 2.83 6.99 -10.18
CA LEU A 207 2.62 5.54 -10.34
C LEU A 207 2.92 5.04 -11.75
N ALA A 208 2.63 5.83 -12.79
CA ALA A 208 2.96 5.48 -14.17
C ALA A 208 4.49 5.45 -14.38
N ASP A 209 5.19 6.51 -13.95
CA ASP A 209 6.65 6.62 -14.05
C ASP A 209 7.34 5.48 -13.28
N MET A 210 6.89 5.20 -12.05
CA MET A 210 7.43 4.13 -11.22
C MET A 210 7.22 2.74 -11.84
N SER A 211 6.02 2.51 -12.40
CA SER A 211 5.69 1.25 -13.07
C SER A 211 6.48 1.04 -14.37
N ALA A 212 6.73 2.11 -15.13
CA ALA A 212 7.53 2.06 -16.35
C ALA A 212 8.98 1.65 -16.05
N ASP A 213 9.60 2.27 -15.04
CA ASP A 213 10.97 1.92 -14.64
C ASP A 213 11.08 0.49 -14.11
N ALA A 214 10.08 0.03 -13.35
CA ALA A 214 10.05 -1.33 -12.86
C ALA A 214 9.82 -2.37 -13.97
N ALA A 215 9.03 -2.05 -15.01
CA ALA A 215 8.79 -2.94 -16.13
C ALA A 215 10.01 -3.08 -17.06
N LEU A 216 10.73 -1.98 -17.29
CA LEU A 216 11.89 -1.94 -18.18
C LEU A 216 13.20 -2.32 -17.48
N GLY A 217 13.24 -2.26 -16.14
CA GLY A 217 14.46 -2.48 -15.35
C GLY A 217 15.50 -1.38 -15.54
N VAL A 218 15.12 -0.26 -16.14
CA VAL A 218 15.95 0.91 -16.42
C VAL A 218 15.36 2.09 -15.66
N HIS A 219 16.19 2.95 -15.05
CA HIS A 219 15.74 4.10 -14.23
C HIS A 219 15.42 5.35 -15.07
N SER A 220 14.89 5.14 -16.28
CA SER A 220 14.71 6.17 -17.30
C SER A 220 13.71 7.27 -16.92
N ALA A 221 12.64 6.91 -16.20
CA ALA A 221 11.62 7.83 -15.74
C ALA A 221 12.14 8.63 -14.54
N LEU A 222 12.89 8.00 -13.62
CA LEU A 222 13.60 8.73 -12.56
C LEU A 222 14.61 9.74 -13.15
N GLU A 223 15.43 9.32 -14.11
CA GLU A 223 16.39 10.18 -14.83
C GLU A 223 15.70 11.34 -15.56
N HIS A 224 14.58 11.06 -16.20
CA HIS A 224 13.76 12.07 -16.86
C HIS A 224 13.19 13.07 -15.86
N ASN A 225 12.57 12.58 -14.77
CA ASN A 225 11.99 13.41 -13.72
C ASN A 225 13.07 14.26 -13.05
N TYR A 226 14.25 13.70 -12.76
CA TYR A 226 15.38 14.45 -12.23
C TYR A 226 15.79 15.59 -13.17
N THR A 227 15.94 15.31 -14.47
CA THR A 227 16.31 16.32 -15.47
C THR A 227 15.28 17.46 -15.53
N ILE A 228 13.98 17.15 -15.50
CA ILE A 228 12.91 18.14 -15.64
C ILE A 228 12.67 18.88 -14.33
N ASP A 229 12.42 18.15 -13.25
CA ASP A 229 11.90 18.66 -11.99
C ASP A 229 13.00 19.20 -11.07
N VAL A 230 14.24 18.71 -11.19
CA VAL A 230 15.39 19.17 -10.40
C VAL A 230 16.27 20.11 -11.23
N GLU A 231 16.80 19.67 -12.37
CA GLU A 231 17.81 20.47 -13.08
C GLU A 231 17.22 21.64 -13.86
N ARG A 232 16.38 21.35 -14.86
CA ARG A 232 15.85 22.37 -15.76
C ARG A 232 14.95 23.36 -15.04
N ARG A 233 14.13 22.89 -14.10
CA ARG A 233 13.23 23.75 -13.32
C ARG A 233 13.97 24.77 -12.45
N HIS A 234 15.20 24.46 -12.03
CA HIS A 234 16.00 25.34 -11.17
C HIS A 234 17.23 25.93 -11.88
N GLU A 235 17.36 25.71 -13.19
CA GLU A 235 18.43 26.24 -14.05
C GLU A 235 19.84 25.84 -13.58
N LEU A 236 19.99 24.60 -13.12
CA LEU A 236 21.30 24.02 -12.83
C LEU A 236 22.14 23.91 -14.13
N PRO A 237 23.49 23.96 -14.04
CA PRO A 237 24.37 23.75 -15.19
C PRO A 237 24.05 22.45 -15.92
N THR A 238 24.27 22.40 -17.23
CA THR A 238 24.03 21.17 -18.00
C THR A 238 25.15 20.16 -17.74
N PRO A 239 24.86 18.98 -17.16
CA PRO A 239 25.89 17.97 -16.93
C PRO A 239 26.02 17.02 -18.13
N GLN A 240 27.10 16.26 -18.15
CA GLN A 240 27.23 15.07 -18.98
C GLN A 240 26.39 13.93 -18.37
N ARG A 241 25.91 12.99 -19.19
CA ARG A 241 25.05 11.87 -18.73
C ARG A 241 25.63 10.54 -19.17
N GLN A 242 25.48 9.53 -18.32
CA GLN A 242 25.88 8.15 -18.63
C GLN A 242 27.36 8.06 -19.11
N VAL A 243 28.24 8.87 -18.50
CA VAL A 243 29.68 8.91 -18.83
C VAL A 243 30.49 8.19 -17.77
N VAL A 244 31.59 7.54 -18.17
CA VAL A 244 32.48 6.84 -17.25
C VAL A 244 33.25 7.84 -16.40
N VAL A 245 33.03 7.78 -15.09
CA VAL A 245 33.70 8.63 -14.08
C VAL A 245 34.49 7.74 -13.14
N GLY A 246 35.81 7.75 -13.29
CA GLY A 246 36.72 6.83 -12.61
C GLY A 246 36.65 5.44 -13.25
N THR A 247 35.92 4.52 -12.61
CA THR A 247 35.84 3.11 -13.06
C THR A 247 34.45 2.67 -13.52
N CYS A 248 33.43 3.51 -13.34
CA CYS A 248 32.04 3.18 -13.65
C CYS A 248 31.31 4.39 -14.22
N ALA A 249 30.26 4.13 -15.03
CA ALA A 249 29.36 5.17 -15.50
C ALA A 249 28.69 5.88 -14.31
N ALA A 250 28.56 7.20 -14.40
CA ALA A 250 27.70 7.99 -13.54
C ALA A 250 26.47 8.40 -14.34
N ASP A 251 25.28 8.38 -13.71
CA ASP A 251 24.06 8.83 -14.37
C ASP A 251 24.18 10.30 -14.80
N VAL A 252 24.73 11.13 -13.92
CA VAL A 252 24.92 12.56 -14.11
C VAL A 252 26.32 12.99 -13.65
N TRP A 253 27.03 13.77 -14.50
CA TRP A 253 28.41 14.20 -14.26
C TRP A 253 28.61 15.70 -14.50
N TYR A 254 28.89 16.42 -13.42
CA TYR A 254 29.30 17.83 -13.41
C TYR A 254 30.83 17.91 -13.40
N GLU A 255 31.44 17.78 -14.59
CA GLU A 255 32.89 17.61 -14.75
C GLU A 255 33.73 18.71 -14.13
N GLU A 256 33.40 19.97 -14.42
CA GLU A 256 34.08 21.17 -13.91
C GLU A 256 34.05 21.23 -12.38
N TYR A 257 32.97 20.73 -11.80
CA TYR A 257 32.71 20.79 -10.37
C TYR A 257 32.99 19.47 -9.65
N LYS A 258 33.63 18.48 -10.30
CA LYS A 258 33.96 17.16 -9.74
C LYS A 258 32.81 16.51 -8.93
N LEU A 259 31.57 16.63 -9.43
CA LEU A 259 30.36 16.10 -8.78
C LEU A 259 29.70 15.05 -9.68
N ALA A 260 29.69 13.81 -9.22
CA ALA A 260 28.94 12.71 -9.83
C ALA A 260 27.63 12.52 -9.07
N ILE A 261 26.56 12.23 -9.80
CA ILE A 261 25.25 11.95 -9.25
C ILE A 261 24.77 10.60 -9.80
N GLU A 262 24.35 9.73 -8.89
CA GLU A 262 23.68 8.47 -9.22
C GLU A 262 22.20 8.55 -8.86
N LEU A 263 21.35 8.03 -9.74
CA LEU A 263 19.91 7.99 -9.59
C LEU A 263 19.48 6.57 -9.24
N ASP A 264 19.28 6.37 -7.95
CA ASP A 264 18.95 5.08 -7.37
C ASP A 264 17.46 4.82 -7.52
N GLY A 265 17.07 4.17 -8.62
CA GLY A 265 15.73 3.63 -8.75
C GLY A 265 15.48 2.40 -7.87
N TRP A 266 14.41 1.65 -8.15
CA TRP A 266 13.83 0.65 -7.23
C TRP A 266 14.74 -0.53 -6.81
N GLY A 267 15.78 -0.82 -7.60
CA GLY A 267 16.59 -2.04 -7.53
C GLY A 267 17.72 -2.04 -6.50
N TYR A 268 17.47 -1.62 -5.25
CA TYR A 268 18.48 -1.60 -4.20
C TYR A 268 18.62 -2.96 -3.50
N HIS A 269 19.48 -3.83 -4.03
CA HIS A 269 19.83 -5.11 -3.40
C HIS A 269 21.11 -4.99 -2.55
N ARG A 270 21.25 -5.80 -1.48
CA ARG A 270 22.46 -5.79 -0.61
C ARG A 270 23.79 -5.92 -1.35
N ASN A 271 23.81 -6.66 -2.47
CA ASN A 271 25.00 -6.80 -3.31
C ASN A 271 25.35 -5.50 -4.06
N ARG A 272 24.32 -4.72 -4.42
CA ARG A 272 24.47 -3.40 -5.04
C ARG A 272 25.10 -2.41 -4.06
N VAL A 273 24.64 -2.38 -2.80
CA VAL A 273 25.21 -1.53 -1.73
C VAL A 273 26.74 -1.68 -1.59
N ARG A 274 27.27 -2.91 -1.66
CA ARG A 274 28.72 -3.14 -1.58
C ARG A 274 29.45 -2.63 -2.82
N HIS A 275 28.87 -2.87 -3.99
CA HIS A 275 29.40 -2.39 -5.27
C HIS A 275 29.40 -0.86 -5.34
N ASP A 276 28.28 -0.24 -4.99
CA ASP A 276 28.09 1.20 -4.90
C ASP A 276 29.12 1.85 -3.98
N ARG A 277 29.29 1.31 -2.76
CA ARG A 277 30.30 1.81 -1.82
C ARG A 277 31.72 1.72 -2.40
N ARG A 278 32.03 0.68 -3.18
CA ARG A 278 33.34 0.56 -3.84
C ARG A 278 33.51 1.65 -4.91
N ILE A 279 32.49 1.92 -5.71
CA ILE A 279 32.52 2.99 -6.72
C ILE A 279 32.71 4.35 -6.05
N ASP A 280 31.93 4.63 -5.00
CA ASP A 280 31.97 5.90 -4.28
C ASP A 280 33.36 6.14 -3.66
N ASN A 281 33.97 5.11 -3.07
CA ASN A 281 35.35 5.19 -2.54
C ASN A 281 36.39 5.46 -3.64
N LEU A 282 36.25 4.82 -4.80
CA LEU A 282 37.18 5.03 -5.93
C LEU A 282 37.06 6.45 -6.49
N ARG A 283 35.84 6.99 -6.59
CA ARG A 283 35.61 8.38 -7.00
C ARG A 283 36.14 9.36 -5.96
N ALA A 284 35.93 9.10 -4.67
CA ALA A 284 36.47 9.93 -3.60
C ALA A 284 38.01 10.01 -3.65
N ALA A 285 38.69 8.89 -3.96
CA ALA A 285 40.15 8.86 -4.14
C ALA A 285 40.64 9.72 -5.33
N LEU A 286 39.76 10.02 -6.29
CA LEU A 286 40.02 10.92 -7.42
C LEU A 286 39.58 12.37 -7.15
N GLY A 287 39.19 12.71 -5.92
CA GLY A 287 38.65 14.02 -5.57
C GLY A 287 37.23 14.26 -6.10
N ILE A 288 36.52 13.19 -6.46
CA ILE A 288 35.17 13.26 -7.02
C ILE A 288 34.15 12.97 -5.92
N GLU A 289 33.27 13.92 -5.67
CA GLU A 289 32.15 13.72 -4.75
C GLU A 289 31.02 13.00 -5.48
N THR A 290 30.46 11.96 -4.86
CA THR A 290 29.30 11.24 -5.38
C THR A 290 28.09 11.53 -4.49
N ARG A 291 26.97 11.93 -5.09
CA ARG A 291 25.67 12.02 -4.43
C ARG A 291 24.70 11.03 -5.06
N ARG A 292 23.80 10.49 -4.26
CA ARG A 292 22.81 9.50 -4.68
C ARG A 292 21.43 10.01 -4.35
N PHE A 293 20.53 9.99 -5.32
CA PHE A 293 19.16 10.45 -5.16
C PHE A 293 18.17 9.40 -5.67
N GLY A 294 17.10 9.16 -4.93
CA GLY A 294 16.04 8.25 -5.31
C GLY A 294 14.74 8.96 -5.65
N TRP A 295 13.67 8.18 -5.80
CA TRP A 295 12.35 8.70 -6.13
C TRP A 295 11.79 9.72 -5.14
N HIS A 296 12.09 9.55 -3.85
CA HIS A 296 11.71 10.51 -2.82
C HIS A 296 12.35 11.89 -3.08
N ASP A 297 13.67 11.90 -3.32
CA ASP A 297 14.44 13.12 -3.56
C ASP A 297 13.98 13.85 -4.84
N VAL A 298 13.58 13.09 -5.86
CA VAL A 298 13.20 13.64 -7.17
C VAL A 298 11.73 14.06 -7.24
N THR A 299 10.83 13.33 -6.57
CA THR A 299 9.39 13.56 -6.71
C THR A 299 8.81 14.34 -5.53
N ASP A 300 9.22 14.01 -4.30
CA ASP A 300 8.67 14.61 -3.09
C ASP A 300 9.39 15.91 -2.73
N ASP A 301 10.74 15.95 -2.86
CA ASP A 301 11.55 17.14 -2.59
C ASP A 301 12.52 17.54 -3.72
N PRO A 302 12.05 17.78 -4.97
CA PRO A 302 12.91 18.21 -6.06
C PRO A 302 13.63 19.54 -5.78
N CYS A 303 13.00 20.44 -5.01
CA CYS A 303 13.56 21.75 -4.66
C CYS A 303 14.71 21.62 -3.64
N GLY A 304 14.58 20.76 -2.64
CA GLY A 304 15.67 20.41 -1.72
C GLY A 304 16.83 19.75 -2.43
N THR A 305 16.56 18.78 -3.31
CA THR A 305 17.59 18.14 -4.14
C THR A 305 18.36 19.16 -4.98
N ALA A 306 17.66 20.08 -5.65
CA ALA A 306 18.30 21.14 -6.44
C ALA A 306 19.18 22.05 -5.56
N ARG A 307 18.74 22.39 -4.34
CA ARG A 307 19.51 23.19 -3.39
C ARG A 307 20.79 22.49 -2.90
N VAL A 308 20.72 21.19 -2.63
CA VAL A 308 21.90 20.39 -2.26
C VAL A 308 22.93 20.45 -3.37
N ILE A 309 22.50 20.23 -4.62
CA ILE A 309 23.39 20.27 -5.79
C ILE A 309 23.98 21.66 -5.95
N ALA A 310 23.15 22.70 -5.98
CA ALA A 310 23.57 24.10 -6.10
C ALA A 310 24.64 24.50 -5.08
N THR A 311 24.46 24.10 -3.82
CA THR A 311 25.42 24.36 -2.74
C THR A 311 26.78 23.73 -3.05
N ILE A 312 26.81 22.48 -3.50
CA ILE A 312 28.06 21.79 -3.88
C ILE A 312 28.72 22.47 -5.08
N LEU A 313 27.93 22.81 -6.11
CA LEU A 313 28.45 23.48 -7.31
C LEU A 313 29.04 24.86 -6.97
N ARG A 314 28.38 25.65 -6.13
CA ARG A 314 28.87 26.98 -5.69
C ARG A 314 30.16 26.89 -4.89
N ALA A 315 30.25 25.93 -3.97
CA ALA A 315 31.48 25.67 -3.23
C ALA A 315 32.68 25.32 -4.14
N ARG A 316 32.40 24.99 -5.41
CA ARG A 316 33.38 24.58 -6.42
C ARG A 316 33.45 25.53 -7.62
N GLY A 317 32.98 26.77 -7.45
CA GLY A 317 33.19 27.84 -8.41
C GLY A 317 32.03 28.10 -9.38
N TRP A 318 30.87 27.45 -9.21
CA TRP A 318 29.69 27.83 -9.99
C TRP A 318 29.19 29.22 -9.56
N THR A 319 29.22 30.17 -10.50
CA THR A 319 28.82 31.57 -10.29
C THR A 319 27.36 31.86 -10.63
N GLY A 320 26.60 30.86 -11.07
CA GLY A 320 25.17 31.01 -11.39
C GLY A 320 24.26 31.10 -10.17
N SER A 321 23.03 31.53 -10.40
CA SER A 321 21.97 31.54 -9.41
C SER A 321 21.06 30.32 -9.58
N LEU A 322 20.58 29.79 -8.46
CA LEU A 322 19.57 28.74 -8.46
C LEU A 322 18.22 29.41 -8.64
N ARG A 323 17.46 29.03 -9.67
CA ARG A 323 16.15 29.61 -9.91
C ARG A 323 15.10 28.99 -9.01
N SER A 324 14.38 29.82 -8.26
CA SER A 324 13.19 29.38 -7.51
C SER A 324 12.04 29.06 -8.46
N CYS A 325 11.42 27.91 -8.27
CA CYS A 325 10.18 27.55 -8.94
C CYS A 325 8.96 27.81 -8.04
N ARG A 326 7.75 27.64 -8.59
CA ARG A 326 6.49 27.91 -7.86
C ARG A 326 6.27 27.01 -6.63
N SER A 327 7.01 25.91 -6.54
CA SER A 327 6.94 24.94 -5.44
C SER A 327 8.07 25.12 -4.42
N CYS A 328 9.01 26.03 -4.66
CA CYS A 328 10.06 26.32 -3.68
C CYS A 328 9.44 26.99 -2.45
N PRO A 329 9.85 26.62 -1.22
CA PRO A 329 9.44 27.32 -0.01
C PRO A 329 9.83 28.81 -0.09
N SER A 330 8.93 29.69 0.35
CA SER A 330 9.07 31.15 0.32
C SER A 330 10.24 31.67 1.16
N ASP A 331 10.71 30.89 2.12
CA ASP A 331 11.59 31.37 3.20
C ASP A 331 13.09 31.17 2.87
N LEU A 332 13.43 31.04 1.59
CA LEU A 332 14.75 30.56 1.14
C LEU A 332 15.53 31.56 0.26
N GLU A 333 15.03 32.78 0.07
CA GLU A 333 15.79 33.86 -0.58
C GLU A 333 17.02 34.31 0.23
N SER A 334 17.25 33.75 1.43
CA SER A 334 18.28 34.22 2.36
C SER A 334 19.63 33.48 2.32
N PHE A 335 19.81 32.44 1.50
CA PHE A 335 21.11 31.73 1.37
C PHE A 335 22.02 32.32 0.28
N SER A 336 21.94 33.63 0.09
CA SER A 336 22.90 34.41 -0.69
C SER A 336 23.74 35.26 0.27
N GLY A 337 24.93 34.77 0.63
CA GLY A 337 25.99 35.57 1.26
C GLY A 337 26.39 35.10 2.65
N GLY A 338 27.46 34.31 2.71
CA GLY A 338 28.28 34.04 3.88
C GLY A 338 29.71 33.79 3.44
#